data_AF-A0A956KYM2-F1
#
_entry.id   AF-A0A956KYM2-F1
#
_cell.length_a   1.000
_cell.length_b   1.000
_cell.length_c   1.000
_cell.angle_alpha   90.00
_cell.angle_beta   90.00
_cell.angle_gamma   90.00
#
_symmetry.space_group_name_H-M   'P 1'
#
loop_
_entity.id
_entity.type
_entity.pdbx_description
1 polymer ?
#
loop_
_entity_poly.entity_id
_entity_poly.type
_entity_poly.pdbx_seq_one_letter_code
_entity_poly.pdbx_strand_id
1 'polypeptide(L)'
;LALYKAGDYLGTSMLRPFLIDRGLGLADLGVMLGAVGFTAGLLGALVGGAAVERLGRRRALLGFGTLQALSIASYALVVDASGPWLYGPVIFEHLASGMATAALFTLMMDRCRPEHAATDYTLQASLVVLATTLAAALGGTTAQALGYGPNFVLGGVLGLAAVVLAARGPASMSATDHP
;
A
#
# COMPACT_ATOMS: atom_id res chain seq x y z
N LEU A 1 -3.07 12.18 -4.33
CA LEU A 1 -2.27 10.98 -4.67
C LEU A 1 -1.07 10.84 -3.75
N ALA A 2 -0.33 11.90 -3.45
CA ALA A 2 0.78 11.85 -2.48
C ALA A 2 0.43 11.16 -1.14
N LEU A 3 -0.72 11.52 -0.54
CA LEU A 3 -1.17 10.92 0.73
C LEU A 3 -1.79 9.52 0.61
N TYR A 4 -2.06 9.03 -0.61
CA TYR A 4 -2.84 7.81 -0.83
C TYR A 4 -2.15 6.57 -0.22
N LYS A 5 -0.83 6.51 -0.30
CA LYS A 5 -0.03 5.41 0.27
C LYS A 5 0.46 5.70 1.70
N ALA A 6 0.32 6.92 2.19
CA ALA A 6 0.94 7.32 3.46
C ALA A 6 0.38 6.52 4.64
N GLY A 7 -0.94 6.37 4.75
CA GLY A 7 -1.57 5.61 5.84
C GLY A 7 -1.10 4.15 5.90
N ASP A 8 -1.03 3.49 4.75
CA ASP A 8 -0.61 2.09 4.65
C ASP A 8 0.86 1.92 5.08
N TYR A 9 1.74 2.84 4.67
CA TYR A 9 3.17 2.77 4.98
C TYR A 9 3.50 2.92 6.47
N LEU A 10 2.61 3.51 7.27
CA LEU A 10 2.73 3.51 8.72
C LEU A 10 2.66 2.08 9.29
N GLY A 11 1.77 1.25 8.75
CA GLY A 11 1.64 -0.16 9.12
C GLY A 11 2.73 -1.03 8.47
N THR A 12 2.92 -0.91 7.16
CA THR A 12 3.89 -1.74 6.40
C THR A 12 5.32 -1.57 6.91
N SER A 13 5.71 -0.36 7.33
CA SER A 13 7.08 -0.13 7.85
C SER A 13 7.38 -0.98 9.10
N MET A 14 6.36 -1.28 9.89
CA MET A 14 6.45 -2.05 11.12
C MET A 14 6.32 -3.56 10.92
N LEU A 15 6.06 -4.03 9.69
CA LEU A 15 5.98 -5.45 9.37
C LEU A 15 7.29 -6.20 9.69
N ARG A 16 8.43 -5.71 9.21
CA ARG A 16 9.72 -6.36 9.47
C ARG A 16 10.06 -6.37 10.98
N PRO A 17 9.99 -5.23 11.71
CA PRO A 17 10.17 -5.22 13.17
C PRO A 17 9.25 -6.20 13.89
N PHE A 18 7.96 -6.22 13.56
CA PHE A 18 6.98 -7.15 14.13
C PHE A 18 7.40 -8.61 13.98
N LEU A 19 7.84 -8.99 12.78
CA LEU A 19 8.25 -10.37 12.49
C LEU A 19 9.55 -10.76 13.20
N ILE A 20 10.51 -9.83 13.31
CA ILE A 20 11.74 -10.04 14.09
C ILE A 20 11.40 -10.24 15.57
N ASP A 21 10.50 -9.44 16.12
CA ASP A 21 10.04 -9.55 17.52
C ASP A 21 9.15 -10.79 17.78
N ARG A 22 8.74 -11.50 16.72
CA ARG A 22 8.15 -12.85 16.77
C ARG A 22 9.19 -13.97 16.67
N GLY A 23 10.47 -13.63 16.63
CA GLY A 23 11.57 -14.60 16.62
C GLY A 23 11.90 -15.16 15.24
N LEU A 24 11.39 -14.56 14.14
CA LEU A 24 11.77 -14.99 12.80
C LEU A 24 13.22 -14.62 12.52
N GLY A 25 14.00 -15.60 12.05
CA GLY A 25 15.36 -15.38 11.61
C GLY A 25 15.43 -14.63 10.27
N LEU A 26 16.62 -14.15 9.92
CA LEU A 26 16.86 -13.48 8.64
C LEU A 26 16.54 -14.37 7.43
N ALA A 27 16.76 -15.68 7.54
CA ALA A 27 16.43 -16.64 6.50
C ALA A 27 14.91 -16.73 6.28
N ASP A 28 14.13 -16.85 7.36
CA ASP A 28 12.67 -16.90 7.30
C ASP A 28 12.08 -15.60 6.74
N LEU A 29 12.63 -14.45 7.16
CA LEU A 29 12.26 -13.15 6.60
C LEU A 29 12.60 -13.06 5.11
N GLY A 30 13.75 -13.59 4.69
CA GLY A 30 14.16 -13.65 3.29
C GLY A 30 13.19 -14.48 2.45
N VAL A 31 12.73 -15.62 2.95
CA VAL A 31 11.71 -16.44 2.28
C VAL A 31 10.35 -15.72 2.29
N MET A 32 9.89 -15.26 3.44
CA MET A 32 8.53 -14.76 3.61
C MET A 32 8.31 -13.38 2.99
N LEU A 33 9.18 -12.41 3.24
CA LEU A 33 9.07 -11.08 2.65
C LEU A 33 9.73 -11.01 1.27
N GLY A 34 10.88 -11.69 1.13
CA GLY A 34 11.68 -11.62 -0.09
C GLY A 34 11.13 -12.48 -1.22
N ALA A 35 10.90 -13.78 -1.02
CA ALA A 35 10.36 -14.64 -2.09
C ALA A 35 8.83 -14.55 -2.17
N VAL A 36 8.14 -14.92 -1.08
CA VAL A 36 6.67 -15.00 -1.06
C VAL A 36 6.03 -13.62 -1.22
N GLY A 37 6.46 -12.65 -0.42
CA GLY A 37 5.97 -11.28 -0.48
C GLY A 37 6.21 -10.64 -1.85
N PHE A 38 7.42 -10.70 -2.39
CA PHE A 38 7.72 -10.17 -3.73
C PHE A 38 6.89 -10.82 -4.82
N THR A 39 6.77 -12.16 -4.84
CA THR A 39 5.95 -12.86 -5.83
C THR A 39 4.48 -12.45 -5.72
N ALA A 40 3.93 -12.35 -4.50
CA ALA A 40 2.57 -11.87 -4.28
C ALA A 40 2.40 -10.43 -4.78
N GLY A 41 3.35 -9.54 -4.50
CA GLY A 41 3.32 -8.16 -4.98
C GLY A 41 3.40 -8.05 -6.50
N LEU A 42 4.22 -8.86 -7.15
CA LEU A 42 4.31 -8.92 -8.61
C LEU A 42 2.99 -9.39 -9.24
N LEU A 43 2.42 -10.48 -8.72
CA LEU A 43 1.10 -10.95 -9.16
C LEU A 43 0.02 -9.89 -8.94
N GLY A 44 0.06 -9.20 -7.80
CA GLY A 44 -0.84 -8.10 -7.48
C GLY A 44 -0.71 -6.95 -8.46
N ALA A 45 0.51 -6.55 -8.83
CA ALA A 45 0.73 -5.50 -9.81
C ALA A 45 0.20 -5.88 -11.21
N LEU A 46 0.43 -7.12 -11.65
CA LEU A 46 -0.07 -7.63 -12.93
C LEU A 46 -1.61 -7.67 -12.96
N VAL A 47 -2.22 -8.28 -11.94
CA VAL A 47 -3.68 -8.37 -11.80
C VAL A 47 -4.30 -6.97 -11.67
N GLY A 48 -3.70 -6.11 -10.84
CA GLY A 48 -4.13 -4.74 -10.63
C GLY A 48 -4.07 -3.92 -11.91
N GLY A 49 -2.96 -3.97 -12.64
CA GLY A 49 -2.79 -3.27 -13.91
C GLY A 49 -3.83 -3.68 -14.94
N ALA A 50 -4.04 -4.98 -15.15
CA ALA A 50 -5.08 -5.48 -16.06
C ALA A 50 -6.50 -5.12 -15.61
N ALA A 51 -6.76 -5.08 -14.30
CA ALA A 51 -8.05 -4.73 -13.75
C ALA A 51 -8.36 -3.23 -13.80
N VAL A 52 -7.35 -2.34 -13.82
CA VAL A 52 -7.53 -0.89 -13.94
C VAL A 52 -8.27 -0.52 -15.22
N GLU A 53 -7.95 -1.18 -16.34
CA GLU A 53 -8.61 -0.95 -17.63
C GLU A 53 -10.10 -1.30 -17.58
N ARG A 54 -10.45 -2.42 -16.92
CA ARG A 54 -11.83 -2.93 -16.85
C ARG A 54 -12.69 -2.20 -15.82
N LEU A 55 -12.11 -1.89 -14.65
CA LEU A 55 -12.83 -1.25 -13.55
C LEU A 55 -12.92 0.28 -13.72
N GLY A 56 -12.02 0.86 -14.51
CA GLY A 56 -11.79 2.29 -14.60
C GLY A 56 -10.89 2.79 -13.47
N ARG A 57 -10.05 3.79 -13.78
CA ARG A 57 -8.96 4.24 -12.90
C ARG A 57 -9.41 4.62 -11.49
N ARG A 58 -10.48 5.42 -11.36
CA ARG A 58 -11.01 5.84 -10.06
C ARG A 58 -11.50 4.67 -9.22
N ARG A 59 -12.27 3.75 -9.79
CA ARG A 59 -12.80 2.59 -9.05
C ARG A 59 -11.68 1.63 -8.65
N ALA A 60 -10.73 1.39 -9.55
CA ALA A 60 -9.55 0.59 -9.26
C ALA A 60 -8.71 1.20 -8.11
N LEU A 61 -8.44 2.51 -8.15
CA LEU A 61 -7.73 3.20 -7.07
C LEU A 61 -8.46 3.04 -5.73
N LEU A 62 -9.77 3.32 -5.68
CA LEU A 62 -10.51 3.24 -4.42
C LEU A 62 -10.63 1.80 -3.91
N GLY A 63 -10.91 0.85 -4.80
CA GLY A 63 -11.04 -0.56 -4.44
C GLY A 63 -9.74 -1.17 -3.94
N PHE A 64 -8.63 -0.96 -4.66
CA PHE A 64 -7.33 -1.52 -4.29
C PHE A 64 -6.74 -0.83 -3.06
N GLY A 65 -6.97 0.47 -2.89
CA GLY A 65 -6.58 1.16 -1.66
C GLY A 65 -7.37 0.68 -0.45
N THR A 66 -8.66 0.40 -0.62
CA THR A 66 -9.48 -0.22 0.45
C THR A 66 -8.93 -1.61 0.79
N LEU A 67 -8.61 -2.41 -0.22
CA LEU A 67 -8.03 -3.74 -0.04
C LEU A 67 -6.68 -3.67 0.71
N GLN A 68 -5.84 -2.69 0.37
CA GLN A 68 -4.57 -2.45 1.06
C GLN A 68 -4.78 -2.04 2.52
N ALA A 69 -5.71 -1.14 2.80
CA ALA A 69 -5.98 -0.73 4.16
C ALA A 69 -6.49 -1.90 5.03
N LEU A 70 -7.34 -2.77 4.46
CA LEU A 70 -7.81 -3.99 5.11
C LEU A 70 -6.70 -5.02 5.31
N SER A 71 -5.78 -5.16 4.36
CA SER A 71 -4.65 -6.08 4.50
C SER A 71 -3.70 -5.65 5.61
N ILE A 72 -3.47 -4.35 5.77
CA ILE A 72 -2.70 -3.81 6.90
C ILE A 72 -3.40 -4.07 8.24
N ALA A 73 -4.71 -3.78 8.32
CA ALA A 73 -5.47 -4.04 9.54
C ALA A 73 -5.53 -5.54 9.91
N SER A 74 -5.43 -6.43 8.92
CA SER A 74 -5.46 -7.89 9.16
C SER A 74 -4.31 -8.38 10.03
N TYR A 75 -3.18 -7.67 10.08
CA TYR A 75 -2.07 -8.02 10.99
C TYR A 75 -2.45 -7.93 12.46
N ALA A 76 -3.42 -7.09 12.82
CA ALA A 76 -3.93 -7.01 14.18
C ALA A 76 -4.56 -8.34 14.66
N LEU A 77 -5.04 -9.18 13.74
CA LEU A 77 -5.64 -10.48 14.04
C LEU A 77 -4.60 -11.57 14.32
N VAL A 78 -3.34 -11.34 13.94
CA VAL A 78 -2.25 -12.32 14.05
C VAL A 78 -1.11 -11.85 14.96
N VAL A 79 -1.33 -10.81 15.76
CA VAL A 79 -0.31 -10.23 16.66
C VAL A 79 0.25 -11.29 17.62
N ASP A 80 -0.62 -12.15 18.13
CA ASP A 80 -0.29 -13.23 19.06
C ASP A 80 -0.07 -14.58 18.37
N ALA A 81 -0.21 -14.63 17.03
CA ALA A 81 0.02 -15.83 16.26
C ALA A 81 1.51 -16.03 15.95
N SER A 82 1.90 -17.27 15.66
CA SER A 82 3.27 -17.63 15.29
C SER A 82 3.30 -18.67 14.17
N GLY A 83 4.45 -18.82 13.53
CA GLY A 83 4.67 -19.81 12.48
C GLY A 83 3.86 -19.53 11.21
N PRO A 84 3.25 -20.55 10.58
CA PRO A 84 2.70 -20.45 9.23
C PRO A 84 1.52 -19.47 9.09
N TRP A 85 0.84 -19.13 10.19
CA TRP A 85 -0.29 -18.20 10.20
C TRP A 85 0.09 -16.77 9.78
N LEU A 86 1.37 -16.40 9.88
CA LEU A 86 1.87 -15.09 9.48
C LEU A 86 1.94 -14.91 7.95
N TYR A 87 1.97 -16.00 7.18
CA TYR A 87 2.07 -15.92 5.71
C TYR A 87 0.79 -15.35 5.08
N GLY A 88 -0.39 -15.59 5.68
CA GLY A 88 -1.66 -15.12 5.13
C GLY A 88 -1.71 -13.59 4.99
N PRO A 89 -1.54 -12.83 6.09
CA PRO A 89 -1.47 -11.37 6.05
C PRO A 89 -0.32 -10.83 5.17
N VAL A 90 0.84 -11.50 5.13
CA VAL A 90 1.96 -11.10 4.26
C VAL A 90 1.60 -11.19 2.78
N ILE A 91 1.06 -12.34 2.35
CA ILE A 91 0.63 -12.54 0.97
C ILE A 91 -0.47 -11.52 0.63
N PHE A 92 -1.44 -11.35 1.51
CA PHE A 92 -2.55 -10.44 1.28
C PHE A 92 -2.09 -8.98 1.17
N GLU A 93 -1.19 -8.54 2.06
CA GLU A 93 -0.66 -7.18 2.05
C GLU A 93 0.20 -6.90 0.84
N HIS A 94 1.11 -7.79 0.46
CA HIS A 94 1.94 -7.56 -0.73
C HIS A 94 1.11 -7.60 -2.01
N LEU A 95 0.15 -8.53 -2.12
CA LEU A 95 -0.78 -8.61 -3.26
C LEU A 95 -1.58 -7.31 -3.42
N ALA A 96 -2.23 -6.86 -2.34
CA ALA A 96 -2.99 -5.62 -2.35
C ALA A 96 -2.10 -4.39 -2.63
N SER A 97 -0.86 -4.41 -2.14
CA SER A 97 0.09 -3.31 -2.32
C SER A 97 0.53 -3.20 -3.77
N GLY A 98 0.77 -4.33 -4.43
CA GLY A 98 1.00 -4.41 -5.87
C GLY A 98 -0.16 -3.82 -6.67
N MET A 99 -1.39 -4.25 -6.36
CA MET A 99 -2.61 -3.75 -7.03
C MET A 99 -2.77 -2.23 -6.85
N ALA A 100 -2.66 -1.75 -5.61
CA ALA A 100 -2.79 -0.34 -5.28
C ALA A 100 -1.67 0.52 -5.90
N THR A 101 -0.47 -0.04 -6.05
CA THR A 101 0.67 0.63 -6.71
C THR A 101 0.43 0.77 -8.20
N ALA A 102 -0.02 -0.30 -8.87
CA ALA A 102 -0.35 -0.25 -10.30
C ALA A 102 -1.41 0.84 -10.58
N ALA A 103 -2.52 0.84 -9.83
CA ALA A 103 -3.56 1.85 -9.99
C ALA A 103 -3.09 3.29 -9.71
N LEU A 104 -2.24 3.47 -8.69
CA LEU A 104 -1.66 4.78 -8.37
C LEU A 104 -0.78 5.29 -9.51
N PHE A 105 0.11 4.46 -10.05
CA PHE A 105 1.01 4.84 -11.13
C PHE A 105 0.26 5.12 -12.43
N THR A 106 -0.75 4.32 -12.78
CA THR A 106 -1.62 4.61 -13.93
C THR A 106 -2.25 5.99 -13.80
N LEU A 107 -2.82 6.32 -12.63
CA LEU A 107 -3.48 7.61 -12.43
C LEU A 107 -2.49 8.79 -12.33
N MET A 108 -1.25 8.55 -11.87
CA MET A 108 -0.19 9.56 -11.93
C MET A 108 0.18 9.87 -13.38
N MET A 109 0.28 8.85 -14.23
CA MET A 109 0.54 9.00 -15.67
C MET A 109 -0.59 9.75 -16.38
N ASP A 110 -1.86 9.46 -16.06
CA ASP A 110 -3.01 10.19 -16.63
C ASP A 110 -2.99 11.71 -16.32
N ARG A 111 -2.21 12.14 -15.30
CA ARG A 111 -2.07 13.56 -14.92
C ARG A 111 -0.83 14.24 -15.48
N CYS A 112 -0.01 13.50 -16.21
CA CYS A 112 1.19 14.02 -16.81
C CYS A 112 0.87 14.72 -18.13
N ARG A 113 1.43 15.90 -18.37
CA ARG A 113 1.31 16.54 -19.68
C ARG A 113 2.15 15.78 -20.71
N PRO A 114 1.65 15.53 -21.93
CA PRO A 114 2.37 14.75 -22.94
C PRO A 114 3.79 15.28 -23.21
N GLU A 115 3.97 16.61 -23.20
CA GLU A 115 5.24 17.26 -23.51
C GLU A 115 6.25 17.22 -22.34
N HIS A 116 5.78 16.96 -21.11
CA HIS A 116 6.60 17.04 -19.88
C HIS A 116 6.40 15.82 -18.95
N ALA A 117 6.01 14.67 -19.51
CA ALA A 117 5.50 13.57 -18.71
C ALA A 117 6.51 13.05 -17.68
N ALA A 118 7.79 12.98 -18.04
CA ALA A 118 8.85 12.55 -17.12
C ALA A 118 8.95 13.47 -15.90
N THR A 119 8.91 14.79 -16.09
CA THR A 119 9.01 15.78 -15.00
C THR A 119 7.78 15.72 -14.11
N ASP A 120 6.58 15.74 -14.70
CA ASP A 120 5.32 15.71 -13.95
C ASP A 120 5.19 14.40 -13.15
N TYR A 121 5.58 13.26 -13.73
CA TYR A 121 5.60 11.98 -13.02
C TYR A 121 6.60 11.99 -11.86
N THR A 122 7.82 12.46 -12.10
CA THR A 122 8.89 12.50 -11.08
C THR A 122 8.52 13.38 -9.91
N LEU A 123 7.89 14.55 -10.16
CA LEU A 123 7.38 15.41 -9.09
C LEU A 123 6.33 14.69 -8.24
N GLN A 124 5.36 14.03 -8.88
CA GLN A 124 4.34 13.26 -8.16
C GLN A 124 4.94 12.11 -7.36
N ALA A 125 5.86 11.35 -7.95
CA ALA A 125 6.54 10.22 -7.31
C ALA A 125 7.35 10.69 -6.09
N SER A 126 8.06 11.82 -6.21
CA SER A 126 8.84 12.41 -5.13
C SER A 126 7.95 12.80 -3.94
N LEU A 127 6.78 13.39 -4.20
CA LEU A 127 5.80 13.70 -3.16
C LEU A 127 5.24 12.45 -2.47
N VAL A 128 4.98 11.38 -3.22
CA VAL A 128 4.56 10.09 -2.64
C VAL A 128 5.66 9.55 -1.71
N VAL A 129 6.92 9.51 -2.18
CA VAL A 129 8.06 9.01 -1.39
C VAL A 129 8.24 9.81 -0.10
N LEU A 130 8.16 11.14 -0.16
CA LEU A 130 8.23 11.99 1.03
C LEU A 130 7.11 11.66 2.03
N ALA A 131 5.87 11.55 1.55
CA ALA A 131 4.72 11.23 2.40
C ALA A 131 4.84 9.85 3.05
N THR A 132 5.25 8.83 2.29
CA THR A 132 5.43 7.47 2.81
C THR A 132 6.61 7.36 3.76
N THR A 133 7.68 8.13 3.54
CA THR A 133 8.85 8.17 4.44
C THR A 133 8.47 8.77 5.79
N LEU A 134 7.72 9.87 5.80
CA LEU A 134 7.21 10.48 7.03
C LEU A 134 6.27 9.52 7.77
N ALA A 135 5.36 8.86 7.05
CA ALA A 135 4.46 7.88 7.65
C ALA A 135 5.21 6.67 8.25
N ALA A 136 6.25 6.18 7.56
CA ALA A 136 7.09 5.10 8.05
C ALA A 136 7.80 5.47 9.36
N ALA A 137 8.31 6.71 9.47
CA ALA A 137 8.91 7.22 10.70
C ALA A 137 7.90 7.30 11.85
N LEU A 138 6.66 7.73 11.57
CA LEU A 138 5.58 7.74 12.55
C LEU A 138 5.13 6.33 12.96
N GLY A 139 5.26 5.33 12.08
CA GLY A 139 5.01 3.93 12.42
C GLY A 139 5.90 3.43 13.55
N GLY A 140 7.18 3.84 13.56
CA GLY A 140 8.11 3.49 14.64
C GLY A 140 7.68 4.06 15.99
N THR A 141 7.32 5.35 16.02
CA THR A 141 6.91 6.02 17.27
C THR A 141 5.58 5.50 17.80
N THR A 142 4.62 5.23 16.92
CA THR A 142 3.31 4.69 17.29
C THR A 142 3.37 3.23 17.72
N ALA A 143 4.15 2.38 17.04
CA ALA A 143 4.38 1.01 17.48
C ALA A 143 5.11 0.93 18.83
N GLN A 144 6.06 1.81 19.11
CA GLN A 144 6.72 1.90 20.42
C GLN A 144 5.74 2.32 21.54
N ALA A 145 4.84 3.27 21.25
CA ALA A 145 3.91 3.78 22.24
C ALA A 145 2.68 2.87 22.48
N LEU A 146 2.17 2.23 21.43
CA LEU A 146 0.89 1.51 21.46
C LEU A 146 1.02 0.00 21.27
N GLY A 147 2.19 -0.48 20.83
CA GLY A 147 2.39 -1.87 20.39
C GLY A 147 1.93 -2.11 18.94
N TYR A 148 2.22 -3.32 18.45
CA TYR A 148 2.00 -3.69 17.05
C TYR A 148 0.53 -3.75 16.63
N GLY A 149 -0.33 -4.38 17.42
CA GLY A 149 -1.75 -4.54 17.08
C GLY A 149 -2.46 -3.20 16.82
N PRO A 150 -2.45 -2.26 17.80
CA PRO A 150 -3.00 -0.92 17.59
C PRO A 150 -2.32 -0.15 16.46
N ASN A 151 -1.01 -0.32 16.25
CA ASN A 151 -0.31 0.31 15.12
C ASN A 151 -0.84 -0.18 13.76
N PHE A 152 -1.07 -1.48 13.59
CA PHE A 152 -1.64 -2.03 12.35
C PHE A 152 -3.09 -1.58 12.12
N VAL A 153 -3.90 -1.52 13.18
CA VAL A 153 -5.26 -0.95 13.09
C VAL A 153 -5.21 0.52 12.71
N LEU A 154 -4.32 1.29 13.34
CA LEU A 154 -4.13 2.72 13.03
C LEU A 154 -3.71 2.92 11.57
N GLY A 155 -2.75 2.13 11.08
CA GLY A 155 -2.34 2.13 9.68
C GLY A 155 -3.51 1.86 8.73
N GLY A 156 -4.31 0.82 9.00
CA GLY A 156 -5.50 0.51 8.22
C GLY A 156 -6.56 1.62 8.25
N VAL A 157 -6.82 2.21 9.42
CA VAL A 157 -7.77 3.34 9.55
C VAL A 157 -7.28 4.57 8.77
N LEU A 158 -5.99 4.91 8.85
CA LEU A 158 -5.41 6.02 8.11
C LEU A 158 -5.36 5.75 6.61
N GLY A 159 -5.12 4.50 6.19
CA GLY A 159 -5.22 4.05 4.81
C GLY A 159 -6.65 4.24 4.27
N LEU A 160 -7.66 3.77 4.99
CA LEU A 160 -9.07 4.00 4.64
C LEU A 160 -9.41 5.49 4.58
N ALA A 161 -8.93 6.29 5.52
CA ALA A 161 -9.13 7.74 5.50
C ALA A 161 -8.50 8.37 4.25
N ALA A 162 -7.30 7.94 3.85
CA ALA A 162 -6.63 8.40 2.64
C ALA A 162 -7.42 8.00 1.37
N VAL A 163 -8.01 6.81 1.34
CA VAL A 163 -8.91 6.35 0.27
C VAL A 163 -10.18 7.22 0.20
N VAL A 164 -10.80 7.52 1.34
CA VAL A 164 -11.98 8.40 1.40
C VAL A 164 -11.64 9.81 0.92
N LEU A 165 -10.48 10.34 1.30
CA LEU A 165 -10.00 11.63 0.80
C LEU A 165 -9.75 11.59 -0.71
N ALA A 166 -9.19 10.50 -1.24
CA ALA A 166 -9.04 10.29 -2.68
C ALA A 166 -10.40 10.20 -3.38
N ALA A 167 -11.41 9.62 -2.74
CA ALA A 167 -12.77 9.56 -3.28
C ALA A 167 -13.43 10.95 -3.36
N ARG A 168 -13.13 11.84 -2.42
CA ARG A 168 -13.64 13.22 -2.38
C ARG A 168 -12.89 14.18 -3.31
N GLY A 169 -11.78 13.76 -3.92
CA GLY A 169 -11.04 14.55 -4.89
C GLY A 169 -11.82 14.82 -6.19
N PRO A 170 -11.36 15.77 -7.02
CA PRO A 170 -12.05 16.19 -8.24
C PRO A 170 -12.35 15.03 -9.19
N ALA A 171 -13.54 15.09 -9.83
CA ALA A 171 -14.04 14.06 -10.75
C ALA A 171 -13.21 13.87 -12.03
N SER A 172 -12.19 14.70 -12.30
CA SER A 172 -11.27 14.54 -13.44
C SER A 172 -10.48 13.22 -13.46
N MET A 173 -10.64 12.39 -12.43
CA MET A 173 -10.24 10.98 -12.40
C MET A 173 -11.10 10.06 -13.30
N SER A 174 -12.10 10.59 -14.01
CA SER A 174 -12.98 9.87 -14.94
C SER A 174 -12.64 10.10 -16.42
N ALA A 175 -11.41 10.50 -16.76
CA ALA A 175 -11.00 10.69 -18.16
C ALA A 175 -10.93 9.35 -18.91
N THR A 176 -12.10 8.77 -19.21
CA THR A 176 -12.38 8.22 -20.53
C THR A 176 -12.60 9.43 -21.43
N ASP A 177 -11.53 9.90 -22.06
CA ASP A 177 -11.58 10.62 -23.34
C ASP A 177 -10.13 10.81 -23.79
N HIS A 178 -9.58 9.76 -24.42
CA HIS A 178 -8.65 9.99 -25.50
C HIS A 178 -9.42 9.70 -26.80
N PRO A 179 -9.43 10.64 -27.76
CA PRO A 179 -10.05 10.45 -29.08
C PRO A 179 -9.35 9.34 -29.89
#